data_AF-A0A1C0BXA0-F1
#
_entry.id   AF-A0A1C0BXA0-F1
#
_cell.length_a   1.000
_cell.length_b   1.000
_cell.length_c   1.000
_cell.angle_alpha   90.00
_cell.angle_beta   90.00
_cell.angle_gamma   90.00
#
_symmetry.space_group_name_H-M   'P 1'
#
loop_
_entity.id
_entity.type
_entity.pdbx_description
1 polymer ?
#
loop_
_entity_poly.entity_id
_entity_poly.type
_entity_poly.pdbx_seq_one_letter_code
_entity_poly.pdbx_strand_id
1 'polypeptide(L)' 'MLTNLQVPTLVLANDQDPIHPLHYGEVLSQNIEQATYAQLVAKTVNEYEHNRQISQKTRKFIKKQVKYWERLHKNYAML' A
#
# COMPACT_ATOMS: atom_id res chain seq x y z
N MET A 1 -16.09 -9.94 -2.32
CA MET A 1 -15.20 -9.08 -3.13
C MET A 1 -15.05 -7.75 -2.41
N LEU A 2 -13.84 -7.19 -2.27
CA LEU A 2 -13.58 -5.91 -1.57
C LEU A 2 -13.79 -4.68 -2.47
N THR A 3 -14.75 -4.75 -3.40
CA THR A 3 -14.92 -3.81 -4.52
C THR A 3 -15.51 -2.44 -4.15
N ASN A 4 -16.09 -2.30 -2.96
CA ASN A 4 -16.69 -1.04 -2.49
C ASN A 4 -15.80 -0.27 -1.50
N LEU A 5 -14.52 -0.64 -1.39
CA LEU A 5 -13.60 0.03 -0.49
C LEU A 5 -13.06 1.32 -1.13
N GLN A 6 -13.56 2.49 -0.71
CA GLN A 6 -13.15 3.79 -1.25
C GLN A 6 -11.99 4.44 -0.49
N VAL A 7 -11.42 3.75 0.50
CA VAL A 7 -10.28 4.30 1.26
C VAL A 7 -8.95 3.97 0.56
N PRO A 8 -8.02 4.94 0.48
CA PRO A 8 -6.67 4.65 0.02
C PRO A 8 -6.06 3.50 0.81
N THR A 9 -5.58 2.48 0.11
CA THR A 9 -5.09 1.25 0.75
C THR A 9 -3.67 0.92 0.28
N LEU A 10 -2.79 0.56 1.20
CA LEU A 10 -1.46 0.03 0.87
C LEU A 10 -1.48 -1.49 1.06
N VAL A 11 -1.25 -2.25 -0.01
CA VAL A 11 -1.13 -3.70 0.03
C VAL A 11 0.36 -4.06 0.00
N LEU A 12 0.83 -4.72 1.05
CA LEU A 12 2.20 -5.22 1.16
C LEU A 12 2.20 -6.74 1.09
N ALA A 13 3.00 -7.31 0.20
CA ALA A 13 3.11 -8.76 0.01
C ALA A 13 4.55 -9.20 -0.19
N ASN A 14 4.82 -10.50 -0.03
CA ASN A 14 6.11 -11.10 -0.31
C ASN A 14 5.91 -12.48 -0.94
N ASP A 15 6.94 -12.98 -1.63
CA ASP A 15 6.92 -14.22 -2.40
C ASP A 15 7.26 -15.47 -1.58
N GLN A 16 7.64 -15.28 -0.32
CA GLN A 16 7.99 -16.37 0.60
C GLN A 16 7.09 -16.40 1.84
N ASP A 17 5.85 -15.91 1.70
CA ASP A 17 4.83 -16.06 2.73
C ASP A 17 4.33 -17.52 2.69
N PRO A 18 4.50 -18.30 3.78
CA PRO A 18 4.13 -19.71 3.81
C PRO A 18 2.62 -19.93 3.90
N ILE A 19 1.85 -18.88 4.18
CA ILE A 19 0.39 -18.92 4.36
C ILE A 19 -0.32 -18.43 3.10
N HIS A 20 0.19 -17.39 2.45
CA HIS A 20 -0.45 -16.76 1.30
C HIS A 20 0.49 -16.63 0.09
N PRO A 21 0.12 -17.14 -1.09
CA PRO A 21 0.86 -16.86 -2.32
C PRO A 21 0.91 -15.36 -2.63
N LEU A 22 1.99 -14.90 -3.28
CA LEU A 22 2.15 -13.50 -3.73
C LEU A 22 0.90 -12.97 -4.46
N HIS A 23 0.28 -13.83 -5.26
CA HIS A 23 -0.93 -13.53 -6.04
C HIS A 23 -2.11 -13.02 -5.19
N TYR A 24 -2.22 -13.41 -3.92
CA TYR A 24 -3.26 -12.86 -3.04
C TYR A 24 -3.14 -11.34 -2.89
N GLY A 25 -1.91 -10.83 -2.73
CA GLY A 25 -1.66 -9.39 -2.65
C GLY A 25 -1.99 -8.68 -3.96
N GLU A 26 -1.70 -9.32 -5.09
CA GLU A 26 -2.03 -8.79 -6.42
C GLU A 26 -3.55 -8.67 -6.61
N VAL A 27 -4.30 -9.74 -6.31
CA VAL A 27 -5.76 -9.76 -6.40
C VAL A 27 -6.38 -8.70 -5.50
N LEU A 28 -5.91 -8.55 -4.26
CA LEU A 28 -6.40 -7.50 -3.37
C LEU A 28 -6.19 -6.11 -3.97
N SER A 29 -5.00 -5.86 -4.55
CA SER A 29 -4.69 -4.56 -5.16
C SER A 29 -5.49 -4.27 -6.43
N GLN A 30 -5.89 -5.29 -7.19
CA GLN A 30 -6.73 -5.15 -8.38
C GLN A 30 -8.20 -4.87 -8.02
N ASN A 31 -8.66 -5.39 -6.88
CA ASN A 31 -10.06 -5.29 -6.46
C ASN A 31 -10.35 -4.07 -5.57
N ILE A 32 -9.33 -3.35 -5.10
CA ILE A 32 -9.48 -2.13 -4.30
C ILE A 32 -9.07 -0.94 -5.18
N GLU A 33 -10.04 -0.11 -5.56
CA GLU A 33 -9.88 0.96 -6.56
C GLU A 33 -8.72 1.92 -6.26
N GLN A 34 -8.48 2.24 -4.98
CA GLN A 34 -7.41 3.15 -4.55
C GLN A 34 -6.23 2.42 -3.91
N ALA A 35 -6.01 1.16 -4.27
CA ALA A 35 -4.87 0.41 -3.76
C ALA A 35 -3.54 0.88 -4.36
N THR A 36 -2.49 0.78 -3.54
CA THR A 36 -1.11 0.77 -3.97
C THR A 36 -0.51 -0.56 -3.55
N TYR A 37 -0.04 -1.34 -4.51
CA TYR A 37 0.67 -2.58 -4.26
C TYR A 37 2.18 -2.34 -4.12
N ALA A 38 2.81 -3.04 -3.18
CA ALA A 38 4.27 -3.11 -3.12
C ALA A 38 4.75 -4.42 -2.52
N GLN A 39 5.63 -5.12 -3.24
CA GLN A 39 6.33 -6.29 -2.72
C GLN A 39 7.45 -5.88 -1.75
N LEU A 40 7.74 -6.73 -0.77
CA LEU A 40 8.83 -6.58 0.20
C LEU A 40 9.55 -7.90 0.48
N VAL A 41 10.73 -7.81 1.09
CA VAL A 41 11.49 -8.98 1.56
C VAL A 41 10.72 -9.69 2.67
N ALA A 42 10.64 -11.02 2.62
CA ALA A 42 10.00 -11.81 3.66
C ALA A 42 10.70 -11.65 5.02
N LYS A 43 9.90 -11.60 6.09
CA LYS A 43 10.42 -11.44 7.46
C LYS A 43 11.39 -12.57 7.83
N THR A 44 11.09 -13.78 7.39
CA THR A 44 11.88 -14.99 7.61
C THR A 44 13.24 -14.98 6.91
N VAL A 45 13.37 -14.24 5.81
CA VAL A 45 14.64 -14.08 5.07
C VAL A 45 15.53 -13.05 5.74
N ASN A 46 14.96 -11.88 6.05
CA ASN A 46 15.69 -10.79 6.68
C ASN A 46 14.74 -9.85 7.42
N GLU A 47 14.64 -10.01 8.74
CA GLU A 47 13.75 -9.21 9.58
C GLU A 47 14.08 -7.72 9.57
N TYR A 48 15.38 -7.37 9.57
CA TYR A 48 15.80 -5.97 9.56
C TYR A 48 15.36 -5.28 8.27
N GLU A 49 15.65 -5.89 7.12
CA GLU A 49 15.27 -5.33 5.82
C GLU A 49 13.76 -5.32 5.62
N HIS A 50 13.06 -6.36 6.08
CA HIS A 50 11.60 -6.41 6.09
C HIS A 50 11.00 -5.19 6.82
N ASN A 51 11.45 -4.94 8.07
CA ASN A 51 10.98 -3.82 8.88
C ASN A 51 11.34 -2.45 8.27
N ARG A 52 12.54 -2.35 7.69
CA ARG A 52 13.00 -1.15 6.98
C ARG A 52 12.11 -0.86 5.75
N GLN A 53 11.79 -1.89 4.96
CA GLN A 53 10.95 -1.76 3.77
C GLN A 53 9.49 -1.43 4.12
N ILE A 54 8.91 -2.06 5.14
CA ILE A 54 7.59 -1.68 5.67
C ILE A 54 7.58 -0.19 6.00
N SER A 55 8.52 0.26 6.83
CA SER A 55 8.60 1.64 7.28
C SER A 55 8.76 2.62 6.10
N GLN A 56 9.60 2.29 5.13
CA GLN A 56 9.83 3.11 3.94
C GLN A 56 8.56 3.21 3.07
N LYS A 57 7.92 2.08 2.78
CA LYS A 57 6.73 2.00 1.90
C LYS A 57 5.54 2.70 2.55
N THR A 58 5.31 2.49 3.85
CA THR A 58 4.27 3.18 4.62
C THR A 58 4.49 4.69 4.62
N ARG A 59 5.71 5.17 4.90
CA ARG A 59 6.01 6.62 4.83
C ARG A 59 5.78 7.20 3.43
N LYS A 60 6.17 6.49 2.37
CA LYS A 60 5.95 6.91 0.99
C LYS A 60 4.46 7.00 0.67
N PHE A 61 3.69 6.01 1.11
CA PHE A 61 2.24 5.97 0.94
C PHE A 61 1.57 7.15 1.66
N ILE A 62 1.84 7.35 2.95
CA ILE A 62 1.27 8.47 3.73
C ILE A 62 1.60 9.82 3.10
N LYS A 63 2.87 10.05 2.73
CA LYS A 63 3.27 11.30 2.05
C LYS A 63 2.51 11.54 0.74
N LYS A 64 2.24 10.47 -0.03
CA LYS A 64 1.42 10.56 -1.26
C LYS A 64 -0.01 10.97 -0.92
N GLN A 65 -0.63 10.36 0.11
CA GLN A 65 -2.00 10.67 0.50
C GLN A 65 -2.15 12.09 1.06
N VAL A 66 -1.21 12.55 1.90
CA VAL A 66 -1.20 13.93 2.41
C VAL A 66 -1.13 14.94 1.25
N LYS A 67 -0.21 14.75 0.31
CA LYS A 67 -0.10 15.63 -0.87
C LYS A 67 -1.37 15.62 -1.73
N TYR A 68 -1.98 14.45 -1.91
CA TYR A 68 -3.23 14.32 -2.64
C TYR A 68 -4.34 15.14 -1.96
N TRP A 69 -4.45 15.02 -0.64
CA TRP A 69 -5.43 15.74 0.17
C TRP A 69 -5.21 17.25 0.14
N GLU A 70 -3.97 17.72 0.33
CA GLU A 70 -3.61 19.14 0.22
C GLU A 70 -3.99 19.72 -1.15
N ARG A 71 -3.73 18.98 -2.24
CA ARG A 71 -4.07 19.44 -3.60
C ARG A 71 -5.57 19.56 -3.80
N LEU A 72 -6.35 18.59 -3.31
CA LEU A 72 -7.81 18.66 -3.39
C LEU A 72 -8.32 19.93 -2.68
N HIS A 73 -7.86 20.19 -1.45
CA HIS A 73 -8.41 21.28 -0.63
C HIS A 73 -7.87 22.68 -0.98
N LYS A 74 -6.65 22.78 -1.52
CA LYS A 74 -6.15 24.06 -2.08
C LYS A 74 -6.95 24.52 -3.30
N ASN A 75 -7.45 23.58 -4.10
CA ASN A 75 -8.27 23.90 -5.27
C ASN A 75 -9.69 24.36 -4.88
N TYR A 76 -10.24 23.90 -3.75
CA TYR A 76 -11.53 24.37 -3.24
C TYR A 76 -11.47 25.76 -2.60
N ALA A 77 -10.31 26.22 -2.14
CA ALA A 77 -10.13 27.56 -1.58
C ALA A 77 -9.91 28.66 -2.63
N MET A 78 -9.81 28.29 -3.92
CA MET A 78 -9.64 29.22 -5.07
C MET A 78 -10.91 29.34 -5.94
N LEU A 79 -12.03 28.78 -5.49
CA LEU A 79 -13.38 28.92 -6.08
C LEU A 79 -14.27 29.67 -5.08
#